data_AF-A0A2S6SHV7-F1
#
_entry.id   AF-A0A2S6SHV7-F1
#
_cell.length_a   1.000
_cell.length_b   1.000
_cell.length_c   1.000
_cell.angle_alpha   90.00
_cell.angle_beta   90.00
_cell.angle_gamma   90.00
#
_symmetry.space_group_name_H-M   'P 1'
#
loop_
_entity.id
_entity.type
_entity.pdbx_description
1 polymer ?
#
loop_
_entity_poly.entity_id
_entity_poly.type
_entity_poly.pdbx_seq_one_letter_code
_entity_poly.pdbx_strand_id
1 'polypeptide(L)'
;MDYKNYYFNYIDSISFLLKEINPELISKSVDLIKKKIKNNNKIYIVGNGGSASIASHISVDFTKVAKIKSLTFNNSNFITCFANDYGYENWVKEA
;
A
#
# COMPACT_ATOMS: atom_id res chain seq x y z
N MET A 1 4.42 21.64 -24.68
CA MET A 1 5.01 20.96 -23.52
C MET A 1 6.37 20.44 -23.95
N ASP A 2 7.46 20.82 -23.28
CA ASP A 2 8.79 20.30 -23.60
C ASP A 2 8.99 18.96 -22.90
N TYR A 3 8.78 17.87 -23.64
CA TYR A 3 8.87 16.52 -23.10
C TYR A 3 10.30 16.10 -22.75
N LYS A 4 11.33 16.68 -23.39
CA LYS A 4 12.72 16.38 -23.08
C LYS A 4 13.07 16.94 -21.71
N ASN A 5 12.71 18.19 -21.46
CA ASN A 5 12.92 18.81 -20.16
C ASN A 5 12.07 18.12 -19.06
N TYR A 6 10.80 17.79 -19.36
CA TYR A 6 9.96 17.03 -18.43
C TYR A 6 10.59 15.69 -18.02
N TYR A 7 11.14 14.93 -18.97
CA TYR A 7 11.79 13.65 -18.70
C TYR A 7 12.94 13.78 -17.71
N PHE A 8 13.87 14.71 -17.94
CA PHE A 8 15.00 14.91 -17.03
C PHE A 8 14.54 15.37 -15.64
N ASN A 9 13.61 16.31 -15.57
CA ASN A 9 13.06 16.77 -14.29
C ASN A 9 12.36 15.64 -13.52
N TYR A 10 11.63 14.75 -14.20
CA TYR A 10 10.97 13.60 -13.57
C TYR A 10 11.99 12.60 -13.02
N ILE A 11 13.05 12.29 -13.78
CA ILE A 11 14.13 11.39 -13.34
C ILE A 11 14.88 11.98 -12.15
N ASP A 12 15.20 13.28 -12.18
CA ASP A 12 15.89 13.95 -11.08
C ASP A 12 15.01 13.96 -9.82
N SER A 13 13.71 14.22 -9.97
CA SER A 13 12.75 14.19 -8.86
C SER A 13 12.67 12.80 -8.21
N ILE A 14 12.56 11.74 -9.01
CA ILE A 14 12.55 10.36 -8.50
C ILE A 14 13.88 10.03 -7.82
N SER A 15 15.00 10.35 -8.46
CA SER A 15 16.33 10.05 -7.93
C SER A 15 16.60 10.75 -6.61
N PHE A 16 16.12 11.98 -6.47
CA PHE A 16 16.16 12.72 -5.21
C PHE A 16 15.33 12.01 -4.13
N LEU A 17 14.06 11.72 -4.42
CA LEU A 17 13.16 11.06 -3.46
C LEU A 17 13.69 9.70 -2.99
N LEU A 18 14.29 8.91 -3.89
CA LEU A 18 14.88 7.62 -3.55
C LEU A 18 16.06 7.75 -2.57
N LYS A 19 16.83 8.84 -2.65
CA LYS A 19 17.96 9.11 -1.76
C LYS A 19 17.52 9.59 -0.38
N GLU A 20 16.38 10.26 -0.31
CA GLU A 20 15.81 10.80 0.94
C GLU A 20 15.08 9.72 1.78
N ILE A 21 14.86 8.52 1.23
CA ILE A 21 14.22 7.44 1.99
C ILE A 21 15.08 7.06 3.18
N ASN A 22 14.55 7.25 4.39
CA ASN A 22 15.20 6.82 5.62
C ASN A 22 15.20 5.27 5.72
N PRO A 23 16.37 4.61 5.62
CA PRO A 23 16.45 3.15 5.64
C PRO A 23 15.95 2.54 6.96
N GLU A 24 16.02 3.29 8.07
CA GLU A 24 15.57 2.83 9.37
C GLU A 24 14.06 2.60 9.41
N LEU A 25 13.28 3.38 8.65
CA LEU A 25 11.84 3.16 8.54
C LEU A 25 11.52 1.86 7.81
N ILE A 26 12.35 1.46 6.83
CA ILE A 26 12.22 0.19 6.13
C ILE A 26 12.46 -0.96 7.12
N SER A 27 13.56 -0.93 7.86
CA SER A 27 13.89 -1.94 8.89
C SER A 27 12.78 -2.08 9.92
N LYS A 28 12.29 -0.95 10.46
CA LYS A 28 11.17 -0.93 11.42
C LYS A 28 9.89 -1.53 10.84
N SER A 29 9.58 -1.25 9.58
CA SER A 29 8.39 -1.79 8.91
C SER A 29 8.49 -3.32 8.76
N VAL A 30 9.66 -3.83 8.34
CA VAL A 30 9.92 -5.26 8.22
C VAL A 30 9.80 -5.96 9.56
N ASP A 31 10.38 -5.40 10.62
CA ASP A 31 10.32 -5.98 11.96
C ASP A 31 8.90 -6.00 12.55
N LEU A 32 8.12 -4.95 12.30
CA LEU A 32 6.71 -4.90 12.70
C LEU A 32 5.90 -6.00 12.02
N ILE A 33 6.09 -6.18 10.71
CA ILE A 33 5.44 -7.25 9.94
C ILE A 33 5.86 -8.63 10.49
N LYS A 34 7.17 -8.87 10.66
CA LYS A 34 7.70 -10.14 11.19
C LYS A 34 7.14 -10.49 12.57
N LYS A 35 7.03 -9.52 13.48
CA LYS A 35 6.45 -9.73 14.81
C LYS A 35 4.98 -10.17 14.73
N LYS A 36 4.20 -9.64 13.80
CA LYS A 36 2.78 -9.98 13.65
C LYS A 36 2.56 -11.35 13.00
N ILE A 37 3.46 -11.80 12.11
CA ILE A 37 3.41 -13.15 11.52
C ILE A 37 3.48 -14.24 12.60
N LYS A 38 4.36 -14.09 13.60
CA LYS A 38 4.55 -15.09 14.66
C LYS A 38 3.28 -15.40 15.46
N ASN A 39 2.33 -14.48 15.47
CA ASN A 39 1.08 -14.59 16.23
C ASN A 39 -0.11 -15.06 15.36
N ASN A 40 0.15 -15.61 14.15
CA ASN A 40 -0.88 -16.07 13.20
C ASN A 40 -1.90 -14.98 12.81
N ASN A 41 -1.49 -13.71 12.90
CA ASN A 41 -2.32 -12.58 12.52
C ASN A 41 -2.44 -12.44 11.00
N LYS A 42 -3.46 -11.70 10.56
CA LYS A 42 -3.65 -11.31 9.17
C LYS A 42 -3.26 -9.84 8.99
N ILE A 43 -2.62 -9.53 7.86
CA ILE A 43 -2.31 -8.16 7.44
C ILE A 43 -3.37 -7.69 6.46
N TYR A 44 -3.90 -6.49 6.67
CA TYR A 44 -4.74 -5.80 5.70
C TYR A 44 -3.96 -4.61 5.15
N ILE A 45 -3.93 -4.47 3.83
CA ILE A 45 -3.29 -3.35 3.14
C ILE A 45 -4.37 -2.67 2.31
N VAL A 46 -4.46 -1.35 2.42
CA VAL A 46 -5.49 -0.53 1.77
C VAL A 46 -4.86 0.69 1.13
N GLY A 47 -5.49 1.20 0.09
CA GLY A 47 -5.04 2.39 -0.61
C GLY A 47 -6.10 2.89 -1.57
N ASN A 48 -5.87 4.08 -2.14
CA ASN A 48 -6.76 4.72 -3.10
C ASN A 48 -6.09 4.83 -4.47
N GLY A 49 -6.86 4.72 -5.56
CA GLY A 49 -6.35 4.82 -6.93
C GLY A 49 -5.18 3.86 -7.19
N GLY A 50 -4.06 4.36 -7.69
CA GLY A 50 -2.86 3.54 -7.93
C GLY A 50 -2.32 2.85 -6.68
N SER A 51 -2.46 3.44 -5.49
CA SER A 51 -2.08 2.80 -4.23
C SER A 51 -2.96 1.61 -3.90
N ALA A 52 -4.23 1.59 -4.33
CA ALA A 52 -5.09 0.41 -4.21
C ALA A 52 -4.55 -0.75 -5.05
N SER A 53 -4.08 -0.46 -6.27
CA SER A 53 -3.43 -1.46 -7.13
C SER A 53 -2.15 -2.01 -6.50
N ILE A 54 -1.33 -1.15 -5.88
CA ILE A 54 -0.13 -1.58 -5.14
C ILE A 54 -0.51 -2.43 -3.92
N ALA A 55 -1.50 -2.03 -3.13
CA ALA A 55 -1.98 -2.80 -1.98
C ALA A 55 -2.42 -4.22 -2.37
N SER A 56 -3.11 -4.32 -3.52
CA SER A 56 -3.52 -5.59 -4.12
C SER A 56 -2.34 -6.48 -4.48
N HIS A 57 -1.36 -5.91 -5.18
CA HIS A 57 -0.17 -6.63 -5.60
C HIS A 57 0.63 -7.13 -4.39
N ILE A 58 0.91 -6.24 -3.44
CA ILE A 58 1.67 -6.59 -2.23
C ILE A 58 0.93 -7.65 -1.41
N SER A 59 -0.40 -7.60 -1.32
CA SER A 59 -1.16 -8.63 -0.60
C SER A 59 -0.99 -10.02 -1.22
N VAL A 60 -0.87 -10.11 -2.55
CA VAL A 60 -0.57 -11.36 -3.25
C VAL A 60 0.86 -11.81 -2.95
N ASP A 61 1.84 -10.89 -3.01
CA ASP A 61 3.25 -11.21 -2.70
C ASP A 61 3.40 -11.71 -1.26
N PHE A 62 2.76 -11.05 -0.30
CA PHE A 62 2.76 -11.44 1.10
C PHE A 62 2.21 -12.86 1.27
N THR A 63 1.10 -13.17 0.62
CA THR A 63 0.47 -14.49 0.69
C THR A 63 1.29 -15.57 -0.01
N LYS A 64 1.72 -15.31 -1.25
CA LYS A 64 2.33 -16.32 -2.13
C LYS A 64 3.81 -16.53 -1.82
N VAL A 65 4.55 -15.44 -1.65
CA VAL A 65 6.01 -15.43 -1.51
C VAL A 65 6.40 -15.46 -0.02
N ALA A 66 5.90 -14.51 0.76
CA ALA A 66 6.31 -14.38 2.17
C ALA A 66 5.55 -15.33 3.13
N LYS A 67 4.54 -16.06 2.64
CA LYS A 67 3.67 -16.96 3.43
C LYS A 67 2.97 -16.26 4.61
N ILE A 68 2.64 -14.99 4.41
CA ILE A 68 1.92 -14.14 5.37
C ILE A 68 0.46 -14.09 4.94
N LYS A 69 -0.47 -14.35 5.86
CA LYS A 69 -1.90 -14.13 5.59
C LYS A 69 -2.13 -12.64 5.34
N SER A 70 -2.45 -12.28 4.10
CA SER A 70 -2.69 -10.88 3.71
C SER A 70 -3.95 -10.75 2.87
N LEU A 71 -4.70 -9.65 3.05
CA LEU A 71 -5.85 -9.27 2.24
C LEU A 71 -5.84 -7.76 1.93
N THR A 72 -6.63 -7.37 0.93
CA THR A 72 -6.96 -5.98 0.59
C THR A 72 -8.46 -5.88 0.31
N PHE A 73 -9.00 -4.68 0.38
CA PHE A 73 -10.38 -4.39 -0.03
C PHE A 73 -10.40 -3.76 -1.42
N ASN A 74 -10.86 -4.53 -2.40
CA ASN A 74 -10.94 -4.07 -3.79
C ASN A 74 -12.31 -4.28 -4.43
N ASN A 75 -13.26 -4.84 -3.68
CA ASN A 75 -14.58 -5.09 -4.23
C ASN A 75 -15.34 -3.77 -4.28
N SER A 76 -15.74 -3.35 -5.48
CA SER A 76 -16.44 -2.10 -5.70
C SER A 76 -17.75 -2.04 -4.91
N ASN A 77 -18.49 -3.15 -4.81
CA ASN A 77 -19.75 -3.16 -4.05
C ASN A 77 -19.52 -2.91 -2.55
N PHE A 78 -18.44 -3.46 -2.00
CA PHE A 78 -18.09 -3.35 -0.60
C PHE A 78 -17.65 -1.91 -0.28
N ILE A 79 -16.75 -1.36 -1.09
CA ILE A 79 -16.26 0.01 -0.93
C ILE A 79 -17.41 1.01 -1.06
N THR A 80 -18.24 0.87 -2.09
CA THR A 80 -19.32 1.84 -2.35
C THR A 80 -20.45 1.76 -1.32
N CYS A 81 -20.83 0.57 -0.86
CA CYS A 81 -21.82 0.41 0.20
C CYS A 81 -21.35 1.04 1.52
N PHE A 82 -20.11 0.73 1.95
CA PHE A 82 -19.57 1.26 3.20
C PHE A 82 -19.29 2.77 3.12
N ALA A 83 -18.80 3.27 1.98
CA ALA A 83 -18.61 4.69 1.79
C ALA A 83 -19.93 5.47 1.74
N ASN A 84 -20.99 4.87 1.18
CA ASN A 84 -22.33 5.47 1.18
C ASN A 84 -22.92 5.56 2.59
N ASP A 85 -22.81 4.47 3.36
CA ASP A 85 -23.48 4.36 4.66
C ASP A 85 -22.72 5.08 5.78
N TYR A 86 -21.38 5.09 5.71
CA TYR A 86 -20.51 5.59 6.78
C TYR A 86 -19.62 6.77 6.39
N GLY A 87 -19.65 7.20 5.12
CA GLY A 87 -18.75 8.21 4.58
C GLY A 87 -17.45 7.62 4.04
N TYR A 88 -16.89 8.26 3.01
CA TYR A 88 -15.66 7.78 2.35
C TYR A 88 -14.44 7.81 3.29
N GLU A 89 -14.40 8.72 4.25
CA GLU A 89 -13.35 8.80 5.26
C GLU A 89 -13.38 7.63 6.26
N ASN A 90 -14.54 6.95 6.41
CA ASN A 90 -14.71 5.89 7.40
C ASN A 90 -14.88 4.49 6.81
N TRP A 91 -15.03 4.33 5.48
CA TRP A 91 -15.34 3.01 4.90
C TRP A 91 -14.34 1.92 5.28
N VAL A 92 -13.05 2.26 5.39
CA VAL A 92 -11.99 1.33 5.82
C VAL A 92 -12.10 0.96 7.29
N LYS A 93 -12.52 1.92 8.13
CA LYS A 93 -12.62 1.71 9.58
C LYS A 93 -13.76 0.75 9.92
N GLU A 94 -14.84 0.79 9.16
CA GLU A 94 -16.03 -0.04 9.38
C GLU A 94 -15.91 -1.42 8.69
N ALA A 95 -14.97 -1.59 7.76
CA ALA A 95 -14.70 -2.83 7.01
C ALA A 95 -14.03 -3.95 7.83
#